data_AF-A0A1F4DE02-F1
#
_entry.id   AF-A0A1F4DE02-F1
#
_cell.length_a   1.000
_cell.length_b   1.000
_cell.length_c   1.000
_cell.angle_alpha   90.00
_cell.angle_beta   90.00
_cell.angle_gamma   90.00
#
_symmetry.space_group_name_H-M   'P 1'
#
loop_
_entity.id
_entity.type
_entity.pdbx_description
1 polymer ?
#
loop_
_entity_poly.entity_id
_entity_poly.type
_entity_poly.pdbx_seq_one_letter_code
_entity_poly.pdbx_strand_id
1 'polypeptide(L)'
;MFEQQVCLMNSVVQGYPWVRALAVTTKVRSRAAPELLTIAESGLPSYEMSQWFGLLAPARTPASIIGRLNAEVGKVMTIPDVRERLAAQGADAVATTPREFAFHINSELEKWAKVIKALGDLPH
;
A
#
# COMPACT_ATOMS: atom_id res chain seq x y z
N MET A 1 1.61 -10.18 -10.07
CA MET A 1 2.09 -9.59 -8.81
C MET A 1 0.98 -9.50 -7.76
N PHE A 2 -0.20 -8.94 -8.05
CA PHE A 2 -1.38 -8.98 -7.14
C PHE A 2 -1.76 -10.41 -6.68
N GLU A 3 -1.78 -11.36 -7.62
CA GLU A 3 -2.14 -12.76 -7.37
C GLU A 3 -1.30 -13.45 -6.28
N GLN A 4 0.01 -13.16 -6.20
CA GLN A 4 0.89 -13.81 -5.21
C GLN A 4 0.65 -13.29 -3.78
N GLN A 5 0.26 -12.02 -3.64
CA GLN A 5 0.07 -11.37 -2.34
C GLN A 5 -1.22 -11.86 -1.65
N VAL A 6 -2.28 -12.09 -2.43
CA VAL A 6 -3.56 -12.65 -1.96
C VAL A 6 -3.40 -14.09 -1.49
N CYS A 7 -2.64 -14.91 -2.23
CA CYS A 7 -2.43 -16.32 -1.88
C CYS A 7 -1.65 -16.48 -0.55
N LEU A 8 -0.65 -15.63 -0.31
CA LEU A 8 0.14 -15.69 0.92
C LEU A 8 -0.63 -15.16 2.13
N MET A 9 -1.45 -14.10 2.01
CA MET A 9 -2.20 -13.60 3.16
C MET A 9 -3.19 -14.63 3.69
N ASN A 10 -3.95 -15.32 2.81
CA ASN A 10 -4.82 -16.39 3.29
C ASN A 10 -4.02 -17.57 3.86
N SER A 11 -2.86 -17.90 3.27
CA SER A 11 -1.99 -18.99 3.76
C SER A 11 -1.35 -18.68 5.12
N VAL A 12 -0.98 -17.42 5.33
CA VAL A 12 -0.38 -16.89 6.57
C VAL A 12 -1.41 -16.84 7.69
N VAL A 13 -2.59 -16.27 7.43
CA VAL A 13 -3.66 -16.12 8.42
C VAL A 13 -4.28 -17.48 8.78
N GLN A 14 -4.36 -18.41 7.83
CA GLN A 14 -4.87 -19.77 8.08
C GLN A 14 -3.83 -20.73 8.71
N GLY A 15 -2.58 -20.29 8.92
CA GLY A 15 -1.59 -21.08 9.65
C GLY A 15 -1.15 -22.37 8.94
N TYR A 16 -0.98 -22.34 7.62
CA TYR A 16 -0.49 -23.50 6.88
C TYR A 16 0.94 -23.88 7.32
N PRO A 17 1.27 -25.18 7.48
CA PRO A 17 2.52 -25.62 8.12
C PRO A 17 3.79 -25.28 7.34
N TRP A 18 3.67 -24.86 6.08
CA TRP A 18 4.80 -24.51 5.21
C TRP A 18 5.08 -23.00 5.13
N VAL A 19 4.26 -22.14 5.77
CA VAL A 19 4.50 -20.68 5.86
C VAL A 19 4.48 -20.23 7.31
N ARG A 20 5.48 -19.42 7.68
CA ARG A 20 5.50 -18.71 8.96
C ARG A 20 5.63 -17.22 8.70
N ALA A 21 4.61 -16.45 9.07
CA ALA A 21 4.75 -15.00 9.07
C ALA A 21 5.58 -14.53 10.27
N LEU A 22 6.44 -13.54 10.02
CA LEU A 22 7.39 -13.02 11.00
C LEU A 22 7.03 -11.61 11.43
N ALA A 23 6.80 -10.72 10.46
CA ALA A 23 6.47 -9.32 10.69
C ALA A 23 5.80 -8.72 9.46
N VAL A 24 5.10 -7.60 9.64
CA VAL A 24 4.61 -6.74 8.54
C VAL A 24 5.61 -5.61 8.25
N THR A 25 5.68 -5.19 7.00
CA THR A 25 6.62 -4.14 6.53
C THR A 25 6.06 -2.73 6.69
N THR A 26 4.78 -2.60 7.00
CA THR A 26 4.07 -1.33 7.20
C THR A 26 4.53 -0.64 8.48
N LYS A 27 4.37 0.68 8.53
CA LYS A 27 4.72 1.50 9.70
C LYS A 27 3.94 1.12 10.97
N VAL A 28 2.70 0.70 10.77
CA VAL A 28 1.78 0.25 11.82
C VAL A 28 1.33 -1.17 11.51
N ARG A 29 0.87 -1.89 12.53
CA ARG A 29 0.35 -3.25 12.34
C ARG A 29 -0.83 -3.26 11.39
N SER A 30 -0.90 -4.29 10.54
CA SER A 30 -2.02 -4.46 9.62
C SER A 30 -3.26 -4.90 10.37
N ARG A 31 -4.42 -4.38 9.99
CA ARG A 31 -5.71 -4.86 10.53
C ARG A 31 -6.01 -6.30 10.14
N ALA A 32 -5.43 -6.77 9.03
CA ALA A 32 -5.61 -8.13 8.55
C ALA A 32 -4.73 -9.15 9.31
N ALA A 33 -3.72 -8.69 10.07
CA ALA A 33 -2.83 -9.53 10.88
C ALA A 33 -2.34 -8.76 12.13
N PRO A 34 -3.23 -8.43 13.08
CA PRO A 34 -2.91 -7.58 14.23
C PRO A 34 -1.91 -8.20 15.22
N GLU A 35 -1.76 -9.53 15.20
CA GLU A 35 -0.82 -10.31 16.00
C GLU A 35 0.64 -10.18 15.53
N LEU A 36 0.86 -9.80 14.26
CA LEU A 36 2.19 -9.63 13.71
C LEU A 36 2.76 -8.26 14.07
N LEU A 37 4.01 -8.27 14.57
CA LEU A 37 4.78 -7.04 14.77
C LEU A 37 5.11 -6.38 13.43
N THR A 38 5.34 -5.07 13.45
CA THR A 38 6.04 -4.43 12.33
C THR A 38 7.53 -4.76 12.37
N ILE A 39 8.23 -4.63 11.24
CA ILE A 39 9.70 -4.71 11.22
C ILE A 39 10.32 -3.59 12.07
N ALA A 40 9.66 -2.43 12.15
CA ALA A 40 10.09 -1.34 13.03
C ALA A 40 10.04 -1.73 14.51
N GLU A 41 8.98 -2.42 14.95
CA GLU A 41 8.86 -2.98 16.30
C GLU A 41 9.85 -4.13 16.55
N SER A 42 10.34 -4.78 15.49
CA SER A 42 11.21 -5.96 15.55
C SER A 42 12.71 -5.62 15.57
N GLY A 43 13.08 -4.34 15.67
CA GLY A 43 14.48 -3.91 15.85
C GLY A 43 15.05 -3.04 14.72
N LEU A 44 14.24 -2.62 13.73
CA LEU A 44 14.65 -1.69 12.68
C LEU A 44 13.74 -0.46 12.63
N PRO A 45 13.83 0.50 13.58
CA PRO A 45 12.80 1.53 13.81
C PRO A 45 12.45 2.41 12.60
N SER A 46 13.39 2.61 11.68
CA SER A 46 13.19 3.42 10.47
C SER A 46 12.71 2.62 9.26
N TYR A 47 12.49 1.30 9.40
CA TYR A 47 12.04 0.45 8.32
C TYR A 47 10.55 0.66 8.06
N GLU A 48 10.23 1.06 6.84
CA GLU A 48 8.86 1.19 6.36
C GLU A 48 8.84 0.89 4.86
N MET A 49 8.06 -0.11 4.47
CA MET A 49 7.79 -0.42 3.08
C MET A 49 6.33 -0.83 2.93
N SER A 50 5.55 0.01 2.28
CA SER A 50 4.15 -0.25 1.97
C SER A 50 3.95 -0.16 0.47
N GLN A 51 3.18 -1.10 -0.07
CA GLN A 51 2.74 -1.04 -1.46
C GLN A 51 1.41 -0.27 -1.50
N TRP A 52 1.28 0.64 -2.47
CA TRP A 52 0.09 1.44 -2.66
C TRP A 52 -0.33 1.43 -4.13
N PHE A 53 -1.62 1.67 -4.35
CA PHE A 53 -2.21 1.82 -5.67
C PHE A 53 -3.01 3.11 -5.72
N GLY A 54 -3.09 3.71 -6.90
CA GLY A 54 -3.94 4.88 -7.10
C GLY A 54 -4.19 5.14 -8.57
N LEU A 55 -5.04 6.15 -8.81
CA LEU A 55 -5.49 6.51 -10.14
C LEU A 55 -4.76 7.77 -10.61
N LEU A 56 -4.29 7.72 -11.86
CA LEU A 56 -3.62 8.82 -12.55
C LEU A 56 -4.44 9.20 -13.78
N ALA A 57 -4.39 10.48 -14.14
CA ALA A 57 -4.99 11.00 -15.36
C ALA A 57 -3.90 11.74 -16.18
N PRO A 58 -4.07 11.90 -17.50
CA PRO A 58 -3.14 12.67 -18.33
C PRO A 58 -2.87 14.08 -17.77
N ALA A 59 -1.63 14.57 -17.93
CA ALA A 59 -1.15 15.81 -17.28
C ALA A 59 -2.01 17.06 -17.55
N ARG A 60 -2.75 17.10 -18.66
CA ARG A 60 -3.60 18.24 -19.07
C ARG A 60 -5.09 18.01 -18.79
N THR A 61 -5.44 17.02 -17.97
CA THR A 61 -6.83 16.77 -17.59
C THR A 61 -7.37 17.97 -16.80
N PRO A 62 -8.52 18.57 -17.20
CA PRO A 62 -9.10 19.69 -16.49
C PRO A 62 -9.37 19.39 -15.01
N ALA A 63 -9.13 20.38 -14.15
CA ALA A 63 -9.27 20.24 -12.69
C ALA A 63 -10.69 19.83 -12.27
N SER A 64 -11.72 20.24 -13.02
CA SER A 64 -13.11 19.84 -12.77
C SER A 64 -13.33 18.34 -12.95
N ILE A 65 -12.68 17.71 -13.94
CA ILE A 65 -12.75 16.27 -14.18
C ILE A 65 -12.01 15.52 -13.07
N ILE A 66 -10.83 16.00 -12.68
CA ILE A 66 -10.05 15.43 -11.57
C ILE A 66 -10.86 15.46 -10.27
N GLY A 67 -11.48 16.61 -9.95
CA GLY A 67 -12.32 16.76 -8.76
C GLY A 67 -13.51 15.81 -8.77
N ARG A 68 -14.19 15.66 -9.91
CA ARG A 68 -15.29 14.71 -10.04
C ARG A 68 -14.83 13.26 -9.88
N LEU A 69 -13.75 12.85 -10.54
CA LEU A 69 -13.20 11.50 -10.42
C LEU A 69 -12.80 11.19 -8.97
N ASN A 70 -12.10 12.11 -8.31
CA ASN A 70 -11.72 11.95 -6.91
C ASN A 70 -12.93 11.81 -5.99
N ALA A 71 -13.98 12.62 -6.19
CA ALA A 71 -15.20 12.54 -5.40
C ALA A 71 -15.92 11.19 -5.57
N GLU A 72 -16.06 10.70 -6.81
CA GLU A 72 -16.70 9.40 -7.05
C GLU A 72 -15.87 8.23 -6.52
N VAL A 73 -14.55 8.26 -6.68
CA VAL A 73 -13.64 7.26 -6.08
C VAL A 73 -13.75 7.27 -4.56
N GLY A 74 -13.78 8.46 -3.95
CA GLY A 74 -13.98 8.61 -2.51
C GLY A 74 -15.27 7.95 -2.03
N LYS A 75 -16.38 8.09 -2.77
CA LYS A 75 -17.63 7.38 -2.46
C LYS A 75 -17.49 5.87 -2.60
N VAL A 76 -16.83 5.37 -3.65
CA VAL A 76 -16.63 3.93 -3.84
C VAL A 76 -15.83 3.32 -2.68
N MET A 77 -14.82 4.04 -2.16
CA MET A 77 -14.02 3.59 -1.03
C MET A 77 -14.78 3.52 0.30
N THR A 78 -15.98 4.12 0.40
CA THR A 78 -16.83 3.99 1.60
C THR A 78 -17.82 2.82 1.51
N ILE A 79 -18.02 2.22 0.34
CA ILE A 79 -18.94 1.09 0.13
C ILE A 79 -18.42 -0.14 0.92
N PRO A 80 -19.22 -0.73 1.83
CA PRO A 80 -18.78 -1.85 2.67
C PRO A 80 -18.22 -3.04 1.88
N ASP A 81 -18.92 -3.49 0.83
CA ASP A 81 -18.48 -4.62 -0.01
C ASP A 81 -17.11 -4.35 -0.68
N VAL A 82 -16.85 -3.12 -1.12
CA VAL A 82 -15.55 -2.74 -1.68
C VAL A 82 -14.47 -2.79 -0.60
N ARG A 83 -14.75 -2.27 0.59
CA ARG A 83 -13.81 -2.29 1.72
C ARG A 83 -13.49 -3.71 2.17
N GLU A 84 -14.48 -4.58 2.25
CA GLU A 84 -14.31 -5.98 2.61
C GLU A 84 -13.47 -6.74 1.58
N ARG A 85 -13.72 -6.54 0.29
CA ARG A 85 -12.93 -7.17 -0.78
C ARG A 85 -11.49 -6.70 -0.81
N LEU A 86 -11.23 -5.41 -0.54
CA LEU A 86 -9.88 -4.88 -0.42
C LEU A 86 -9.18 -5.42 0.82
N ALA A 87 -9.87 -5.44 1.97
CA ALA A 87 -9.34 -5.98 3.21
C ALA A 87 -9.01 -7.48 3.11
N ALA A 88 -9.84 -8.26 2.43
CA ALA A 88 -9.56 -9.68 2.13
C ALA A 88 -8.30 -9.89 1.27
N GLN A 89 -7.89 -8.87 0.52
CA GLN A 89 -6.65 -8.85 -0.25
C GLN A 89 -5.48 -8.19 0.51
N GLY A 90 -5.67 -7.84 1.78
CA GLY A 90 -4.66 -7.19 2.61
C GLY A 90 -4.45 -5.70 2.29
N ALA A 91 -5.39 -5.07 1.56
CA ALA A 91 -5.35 -3.66 1.22
C ALA A 91 -6.34 -2.84 2.06
N ASP A 92 -5.89 -1.67 2.52
CA ASP A 92 -6.76 -0.70 3.16
C ASP A 92 -7.39 0.24 2.11
N ALA A 93 -8.70 0.43 2.19
CA ALA A 93 -9.39 1.43 1.38
C ALA A 93 -9.05 2.83 1.89
N VAL A 94 -8.37 3.61 1.04
CA VAL A 94 -7.93 4.97 1.37
C VAL A 94 -8.56 5.96 0.39
N ALA A 95 -9.15 7.03 0.92
CA ALA A 95 -9.60 8.17 0.15
C ALA A 95 -8.79 9.41 0.56
N THR A 96 -8.07 10.00 -0.40
CA THR A 96 -7.28 11.22 -0.23
C THR A 96 -7.72 12.27 -1.24
N THR A 97 -7.23 13.50 -1.07
CA THR A 97 -7.36 14.55 -2.09
C THR A 97 -6.30 14.37 -3.19
N PRO A 98 -6.51 14.92 -4.41
CA PRO A 98 -5.51 14.88 -5.47
C PRO A 98 -4.17 15.51 -5.06
N ARG A 99 -4.21 16.55 -4.22
CA ARG A 99 -3.02 17.23 -3.70
C ARG A 99 -2.23 16.36 -2.73
N GLU A 100 -2.90 15.71 -1.79
CA GLU A 100 -2.27 14.77 -0.86
C GLU A 100 -1.67 13.57 -1.59
N PHE A 101 -2.38 13.04 -2.61
CA PHE A 101 -1.86 11.94 -3.40
C PHE A 101 -0.63 12.34 -4.23
N ALA A 102 -0.63 13.55 -4.81
CA ALA A 102 0.56 14.07 -5.49
C ALA A 102 1.75 14.23 -4.53
N PHE A 103 1.50 14.69 -3.30
CA PHE A 103 2.54 14.75 -2.27
C PHE A 103 3.09 13.36 -1.93
N HIS A 104 2.21 12.36 -1.77
CA HIS A 104 2.59 10.96 -1.51
C HIS A 104 3.51 10.42 -2.61
N ILE A 105 3.13 10.59 -3.89
CA ILE A 105 3.94 10.16 -5.04
C ILE A 105 5.33 10.78 -5.00
N ASN A 106 5.43 12.09 -4.77
CA ASN A 106 6.73 12.78 -4.71
C ASN A 106 7.59 12.26 -3.56
N SER A 107 6.99 12.04 -2.38
CA SER A 107 7.72 11.50 -1.22
C SER A 107 8.25 10.09 -1.46
N GLU A 108 7.48 9.25 -2.15
CA GLU A 108 7.89 7.89 -2.52
C GLU A 108 8.98 7.93 -3.59
N LEU A 109 8.88 8.79 -4.61
CA LEU A 109 9.95 8.97 -5.60
C LEU A 109 11.27 9.38 -4.93
N GLU A 110 11.24 10.33 -3.99
CA GLU A 110 12.44 10.75 -3.25
C GLU A 110 13.02 9.62 -2.39
N LYS A 111 12.16 8.85 -1.71
CA LYS A 111 12.56 7.70 -0.90
C LYS A 111 13.25 6.63 -1.75
N TRP A 112 12.61 6.22 -2.84
CA TRP A 112 13.13 5.17 -3.72
C TRP A 112 14.39 5.62 -4.47
N ALA A 113 14.50 6.89 -4.85
CA ALA A 113 15.74 7.43 -5.41
C ALA A 113 16.93 7.32 -4.44
N LYS A 114 16.72 7.58 -3.14
CA LYS A 114 17.75 7.39 -2.11
C LYS A 114 18.12 5.92 -1.94
N VAL A 115 17.13 5.02 -1.95
CA VAL A 115 17.36 3.57 -1.85
C VAL A 115 18.19 3.07 -3.03
N ILE A 116 17.79 3.40 -4.27
CA ILE A 116 18.52 3.01 -5.48
C ILE A 116 19.97 3.53 -5.42
N LYS A 117 20.16 4.81 -5.05
CA LYS A 117 21.50 5.40 -4.91
C LYS A 117 22.36 4.69 -3.86
N ALA A 118 21.75 4.21 -2.77
CA ALA A 118 22.44 3.48 -1.71
C ALA A 118 22.80 2.03 -2.09
N LEU A 119 22.05 1.41 -3.00
CA LEU A 119 22.26 0.04 -3.45
C LEU A 119 23.42 -0.10 -4.47
N GLY A 120 23.91 1.01 -5.03
CA GLY A 120 24.89 0.99 -6.12
C GLY A 120 24.24 0.63 -7.47
N ASP A 121 25.04 0.46 -8.53
CA ASP A 121 24.52 0.04 -9.85
C ASP A 121 23.82 -1.31 -9.74
N LEU A 122 22.50 -1.30 -9.90
CA LEU A 122 21.71 -2.53 -10.07
C LEU A 122 22.08 -3.12 -11.44
N PRO A 123 22.49 -4.40 -11.52
CA PRO A 123 22.76 -5.03 -12.81
C PRO A 123 21.50 -5.00 -13.68
N HIS A 124 21.66 -4.52 -14.92
CA HIS A 124 20.63 -4.45 -15.95
C HIS A 124 20.25 -5.83 -16.50
#